data_AF-A0A7Z0MXH2-F1
#
_entry.id   AF-A0A7Z0MXH2-F1
#
_cell.length_a   1.000
_cell.length_b   1.000
_cell.length_c   1.000
_cell.angle_alpha   90.00
_cell.angle_beta   90.00
_cell.angle_gamma   90.00
#
_symmetry.space_group_name_H-M   'P 1'
#
loop_
_entity.id
_entity.type
_entity.pdbx_description
1 polymer ?
#
loop_
_entity_poly.entity_id
_entity_poly.type
_entity_poly.pdbx_seq_one_letter_code
_entity_poly.pdbx_strand_id
1 'polypeptide(L)' 'MSGKILIQRAIKAYLKAGGPDQPGKGSEEVIIDGVSHVVLRNVKGVLAVYQLDSKGILRRLADTPDGII' A
#
# COMPACT_ATOMS: atom_id res chain seq x y z
N MET A 1 -2.42 13.24 -12.03
CA MET A 1 -1.29 13.24 -11.08
C MET A 1 -1.78 12.73 -9.74
N SER A 2 -1.46 11.49 -9.30
CA SER A 2 -1.80 11.10 -7.90
C SER A 2 -1.05 9.87 -7.36
N GLY A 3 -0.85 8.80 -8.14
CA GLY A 3 -0.42 7.52 -7.54
C GLY A 3 0.96 7.48 -6.87
N LYS A 4 1.93 8.27 -7.35
CA LYS A 4 3.24 8.40 -6.69
C LYS A 4 3.13 8.98 -5.27
N ILE A 5 2.14 9.84 -5.02
CA ILE A 5 1.92 10.47 -3.71
C ILE A 5 1.34 9.45 -2.74
N LEU A 6 0.41 8.61 -3.18
CA LEU A 6 -0.19 7.56 -2.34
C LEU A 6 0.83 6.49 -1.94
N ILE A 7 1.68 6.06 -2.88
CA ILE A 7 2.78 5.14 -2.59
C ILE A 7 3.75 5.73 -1.55
N GLN A 8 4.15 7.00 -1.70
CA GLN A 8 5.03 7.66 -0.72
C GLN A 8 4.38 7.77 0.67
N ARG A 9 3.08 8.08 0.73
CA ARG A 9 2.34 8.14 2.01
C ARG A 9 2.27 6.76 2.66
N ALA A 10 2.02 5.70 1.89
CA ALA A 10 2.00 4.32 2.39
C ALA A 10 3.38 3.89 2.90
N ILE A 11 4.46 4.18 2.16
CA ILE A 11 5.85 3.93 2.59
C ILE A 11 6.12 4.63 3.93
N LYS A 12 5.77 5.92 4.05
CA LYS A 12 5.95 6.68 5.28
C LYS A 12 5.18 6.07 6.45
N ALA A 13 3.92 5.66 6.22
CA ALA A 13 3.10 5.00 7.24
C ALA A 13 3.71 3.66 7.69
N TYR A 14 4.16 2.85 6.75
CA TYR A 14 4.79 1.55 6.99
C TYR A 14 6.08 1.66 7.80
N LEU A 15 6.97 2.59 7.42
CA LEU A 15 8.21 2.82 8.15
C LEU A 15 7.93 3.40 9.55
N LYS A 16 6.96 4.31 9.69
CA LYS A 16 6.54 4.86 11.00
C LYS A 16 5.97 3.78 11.93
N ALA A 17 5.31 2.76 11.36
CA ALA A 17 4.80 1.62 12.12
C ALA A 17 5.87 0.58 12.48
N GLY A 18 7.15 0.81 12.15
CA GLY A 18 8.24 -0.12 12.45
C GLY A 18 8.41 -1.25 11.44
N GLY A 19 7.95 -1.05 10.19
CA GLY A 19 8.12 -2.03 9.11
C GLY A 19 9.60 -2.41 8.91
N PRO A 20 9.98 -3.69 9.03
CA PRO A 20 11.38 -4.10 9.14
C PRO A 20 12.12 -4.09 7.80
N ASP A 21 11.41 -4.33 6.70
CA ASP A 21 12.00 -4.42 5.35
C ASP A 21 11.76 -3.17 4.51
N GLN A 22 12.69 -2.80 3.64
CA GLN A 22 12.55 -1.65 2.75
C GLN A 22 11.55 -1.92 1.60
N PRO A 23 10.53 -1.06 1.39
CA PRO A 23 9.68 -1.13 0.20
C PRO A 23 10.50 -0.86 -1.07
N GLY A 24 10.29 -1.69 -2.08
CA GLY A 24 10.98 -1.61 -3.37
C GLY A 24 10.18 -0.85 -4.44
N LYS A 25 10.79 -0.70 -5.61
CA LYS A 25 10.20 -0.03 -6.78
C LYS A 25 8.96 -0.72 -7.36
N GLY A 26 8.72 -1.98 -7.01
CA GLY A 26 7.53 -2.74 -7.41
C GLY A 26 6.29 -2.44 -6.55
N SER A 27 6.34 -1.42 -5.69
CA SER A 27 5.16 -0.95 -4.98
C SER A 27 4.24 -0.19 -5.94
N GLU A 28 2.94 -0.42 -5.83
CA GLU A 28 1.96 0.02 -6.82
C GLU A 28 0.65 0.47 -6.17
N GLU A 29 -0.13 1.23 -6.94
CA GLU A 29 -1.52 1.54 -6.61
C GLU A 29 -2.42 0.66 -7.50
N VAL A 30 -3.39 -0.02 -6.90
CA VAL A 30 -4.35 -0.91 -7.56
C VAL A 30 -5.76 -0.46 -7.21
N ILE A 31 -6.68 -0.48 -8.15
CA ILE A 31 -8.10 -0.19 -7.91
C ILE A 31 -8.88 -1.51 -8.00
N ILE A 32 -9.59 -1.86 -6.92
CA ILE A 32 -10.43 -3.06 -6.81
C ILE A 32 -11.79 -2.62 -6.35
N ASP A 33 -12.84 -2.98 -7.09
CA ASP A 33 -14.23 -2.60 -6.80
C ASP A 33 -14.43 -1.09 -6.59
N GLY A 34 -13.67 -0.28 -7.33
CA GLY A 34 -13.70 1.19 -7.22
C GLY A 34 -12.95 1.76 -6.02
N VAL A 35 -12.28 0.92 -5.23
CA VAL A 35 -11.48 1.35 -4.06
C VAL A 35 -9.99 1.29 -4.38
N SER A 36 -9.30 2.41 -4.13
CA SER A 36 -7.85 2.50 -4.32
C SER A 36 -7.12 1.82 -3.16
N HIS A 37 -6.19 0.94 -3.53
CA HIS A 37 -5.30 0.21 -2.64
C HIS A 37 -3.86 0.52 -3.03
N VAL A 38 -2.97 0.57 -2.05
CA VAL A 38 -1.53 0.69 -2.25
C VAL A 38 -0.87 -0.57 -1.72
N VAL A 39 -0.16 -1.26 -2.60
CA VAL A 39 0.56 -2.49 -2.29
C VAL A 39 2.03 -2.16 -2.18
N LEU A 40 2.58 -2.29 -0.97
CA LEU A 40 4.02 -2.19 -0.76
C LEU A 40 4.64 -3.56 -0.98
N ARG A 41 5.62 -3.64 -1.88
CA ARG A 41 6.32 -4.89 -2.22
C ARG A 41 7.82 -4.70 -2.21
N ASN A 42 8.56 -5.77 -1.99
CA ASN A 42 10.00 -5.86 -2.24
C ASN A 42 10.35 -7.19 -2.92
N VAL A 43 11.64 -7.51 -3.00
CA VAL A 43 12.14 -8.75 -3.62
C VAL A 43 11.66 -10.03 -2.92
N LYS A 44 11.19 -9.94 -1.67
CA LYS A 44 10.66 -11.07 -0.88
C LYS A 44 9.14 -11.22 -1.02
N GLY A 45 8.45 -10.27 -1.66
CA GLY A 45 6.99 -10.30 -1.86
C GLY A 45 6.28 -9.06 -1.32
N VAL A 46 5.03 -9.22 -0.92
CA VAL A 46 4.18 -8.16 -0.36
C VAL A 46 4.54 -7.89 1.10
N LEU A 47 4.76 -6.63 1.44
CA LEU A 47 5.10 -6.18 2.81
C LEU A 47 3.86 -5.68 3.56
N ALA A 48 3.02 -4.91 2.88
CA ALA A 48 1.81 -4.35 3.45
C ALA A 48 0.87 -3.88 2.34
N VAL A 49 -0.43 -3.96 2.62
CA VAL A 49 -1.49 -3.39 1.78
C VAL A 49 -2.17 -2.28 2.56
N TYR A 50 -2.38 -1.15 1.90
CA TYR A 50 -3.13 -0.02 2.43
C TYR A 50 -4.36 0.22 1.57
N GLN A 51 -5.50 0.42 2.18
CA GLN A 51 -6.71 0.90 1.50
C GLN A 51 -6.83 2.41 1.70
N LEU A 52 -7.15 3.14 0.63
CA LEU A 52 -7.54 4.53 0.70
C LEU A 52 -9.05 4.61 0.96
N ASP A 53 -9.44 5.12 2.13
CA ASP A 53 -10.85 5.33 2.44
C ASP A 53 -11.42 6.59 1.75
N SER A 54 -12.74 6.75 1.79
CA SER A 54 -13.45 7.90 1.20
C SER A 54 -13.09 9.24 1.84
N LYS A 55 -12.41 9.25 2.99
CA LYS A 55 -11.89 10.44 3.67
C LYS A 55 -10.43 10.73 3.28
N GLY A 56 -9.85 9.93 2.38
CA GLY A 56 -8.48 10.07 1.91
C GLY A 56 -7.42 9.56 2.91
N ILE A 57 -7.82 8.75 3.91
CA ILE A 57 -6.91 8.16 4.90
C ILE A 57 -6.46 6.79 4.40
N LEU A 58 -5.15 6.53 4.46
CA LEU A 58 -4.58 5.21 4.18
C LEU A 58 -4.64 4.34 5.43
N ARG A 59 -5.39 3.24 5.36
CA ARG A 59 -5.52 2.25 6.43
C ARG A 59 -4.79 0.98 6.04
N ARG A 60 -3.91 0.51 6.91
CA ARG A 60 -3.27 -0.80 6.71
C ARG A 60 -4.32 -1.89 6.88
N LEU A 61 -4.43 -2.76 5.89
CA LEU A 61 -5.27 -3.94 6.01
C LEU A 61 -4.51 -5.03 6.79
N ALA A 62 -5.23 -5.73 7.67
CA ALA A 62 -4.69 -6.89 8.38
C ALA A 62 -4.51 -8.06 7.41
N ASP A 63 -5.52 -8.30 6.58
CA ASP A 63 -5.56 -9.32 5.54
C ASP A 63 -5.51 -8.67 4.15
N THR A 64 -4.91 -9.37 3.19
CA THR A 64 -4.84 -8.89 1.81
C THR A 64 -6.11 -9.28 1.06
N PRO A 65 -6.84 -8.34 0.44
CA PRO A 65 -7.99 -8.63 -0.41
C PRO A 65 -7.65 -9.59 -1.54
N ASP A 66 -8.61 -10.46 -1.88
CA ASP A 66 -8.55 -11.28 -3.08
C ASP A 66 -8.40 -10.38 -4.32
N GLY A 67 -7.49 -10.74 -5.23
CA GLY A 67 -7.20 -9.96 -6.45
C GLY A 67 -6.03 -8.97 -6.34
N ILE A 68 -5.38 -8.85 -5.17
CA ILE A 68 -4.11 -8.11 -5.03
C ILE A 68 -2.88 -8.99 -5.33
N ILE A 69 -3.00 -10.30 -5.14
CA ILE A 69 -1.91 -11.28 -5.28
C ILE A 69 -2.15 -12.15 -6.51
#